data_AF-A0A164K6C5-F1
#
_entry.id   AF-A0A164K6C5-F1
#
_cell.length_a   1.000
_cell.length_b   1.000
_cell.length_c   1.000
_cell.angle_alpha   90.00
_cell.angle_beta   90.00
_cell.angle_gamma   90.00
#
_symmetry.space_group_name_H-M   'P 1'
#
loop_
_entity.id
_entity.type
_entity.pdbx_description
1 polymer ?
#
loop_
_entity_poly.entity_id
_entity_poly.type
_entity_poly.pdbx_seq_one_letter_code
_entity_poly.pdbx_strand_id
1 'polypeptide(L)'
;MGSDIEDRGAVVRVLRGHSDAESAFVVDDYPYGFRLRCKIRYWMEQASKGQYKAHWRMVTQTTNPKRPGEVWNKPKASQYTGYAVLVQYENDHVGQVGVSLYMWTDDWMRFYLTGVWPLMNDAERGRVAFIQSLAERGSKDSWATWSALVQSLPTTEELSYESWLERGIVDHYGRPPSEREFSLALAYVQAGGPVSLSGKWWQLDSAAVVDLD
;
A
#
# COMPACT_ATOMS: atom_id res chain seq x y z
N MET A 1 5.59 4.43 -12.63
CA MET A 1 4.68 4.17 -11.50
C MET A 1 5.12 5.00 -10.27
N GLY A 2 5.39 6.29 -10.48
CA GLY A 2 5.84 7.23 -9.45
C GLY A 2 4.88 8.41 -9.22
N SER A 3 3.78 8.49 -9.97
CA SER A 3 2.83 9.61 -9.96
C SER A 3 1.69 9.48 -8.95
N ASP A 4 1.37 8.26 -8.50
CA ASP A 4 0.08 8.00 -7.85
C ASP A 4 0.01 8.40 -6.36
N ILE A 5 1.15 8.52 -5.66
CA ILE A 5 1.18 8.99 -4.26
C ILE A 5 1.23 10.52 -4.21
N GLU A 6 1.99 11.15 -5.10
CA GLU A 6 2.14 12.62 -5.14
C GLU A 6 0.81 13.33 -5.44
N ASP A 7 -0.03 12.76 -6.31
CA ASP A 7 -1.33 13.36 -6.67
C ASP A 7 -2.44 13.11 -5.63
N ARG A 8 -2.29 12.08 -4.79
CA ARG A 8 -3.35 11.66 -3.84
C ARG A 8 -3.10 12.13 -2.41
N GLY A 9 -1.85 12.38 -2.05
CA GLY A 9 -1.44 12.61 -0.67
C GLY A 9 -1.36 11.32 0.13
N ALA A 10 -1.20 11.45 1.45
CA ALA A 10 -1.13 10.31 2.36
C ALA A 10 -2.49 9.61 2.51
N VAL A 11 -2.46 8.34 2.93
CA VAL A 11 -3.66 7.67 3.43
C VAL A 11 -4.06 8.29 4.77
N VAL A 12 -5.31 8.71 4.89
CA VAL A 12 -5.87 9.29 6.13
C VAL A 12 -6.79 8.33 6.88
N ARG A 13 -7.32 7.31 6.18
CA ARG A 13 -8.26 6.35 6.79
C ARG A 13 -8.22 4.99 6.11
N VAL A 14 -8.30 3.93 6.92
CA VAL A 14 -8.63 2.57 6.47
C VAL A 14 -10.15 2.36 6.60
N LEU A 15 -10.81 2.08 5.48
CA LEU A 15 -12.26 1.91 5.38
C LEU A 15 -12.63 0.43 5.59
N ARG A 16 -12.91 0.05 6.83
CA ARG A 16 -13.20 -1.33 7.24
C ARG A 16 -14.68 -1.67 7.12
N GLY A 17 -15.00 -2.95 6.98
CA GLY A 17 -16.38 -3.46 7.00
C GLY A 17 -17.12 -3.45 5.66
N HIS A 18 -16.48 -2.95 4.59
CA HIS A 18 -17.06 -2.90 3.25
C HIS A 18 -16.66 -4.16 2.45
N SER A 19 -17.44 -5.23 2.52
CA SER A 19 -17.11 -6.55 1.94
C SER A 19 -17.94 -6.96 0.72
N ASP A 20 -19.00 -6.23 0.44
CA ASP A 20 -19.94 -6.52 -0.64
C ASP A 20 -20.69 -5.23 -1.04
N ALA A 21 -21.60 -5.37 -2.00
CA ALA A 21 -22.39 -4.27 -2.52
C ALA A 21 -23.33 -3.62 -1.47
N GLU A 22 -23.80 -4.38 -0.48
CA GLU A 22 -24.76 -3.91 0.54
C GLU A 22 -24.04 -3.12 1.63
N SER A 23 -22.84 -3.57 2.01
CA SER A 23 -21.97 -2.94 2.98
C SER A 23 -21.01 -1.91 2.38
N ALA A 24 -21.05 -1.65 1.06
CA ALA A 24 -20.06 -0.82 0.37
C ALA A 24 -19.96 0.61 0.91
N PHE A 25 -18.76 1.19 0.85
CA PHE A 25 -18.55 2.62 1.10
C PHE A 25 -19.09 3.42 -0.09
N VAL A 26 -19.99 4.38 0.14
CA VAL A 26 -20.64 5.16 -0.91
C VAL A 26 -20.15 6.61 -0.90
N VAL A 27 -19.78 7.11 -2.08
CA VAL A 27 -19.55 8.53 -2.34
C VAL A 27 -20.68 9.02 -3.24
N ASP A 28 -21.47 9.97 -2.74
CA ASP A 28 -22.71 10.41 -3.40
C ASP A 28 -22.48 11.34 -4.60
N ASP A 29 -21.34 12.00 -4.69
CA ASP A 29 -21.07 13.02 -5.70
C ASP A 29 -19.74 12.78 -6.45
N TYR A 30 -19.79 11.85 -7.41
CA TYR A 30 -18.63 11.38 -8.18
C TYR A 30 -18.69 11.79 -9.66
N PRO A 31 -17.56 12.21 -10.28
CA PRO A 31 -17.55 12.58 -11.69
C PRO A 31 -17.96 11.42 -12.62
N TYR A 32 -18.88 11.69 -13.53
CA TYR A 32 -19.31 10.75 -14.57
C TYR A 32 -19.11 11.37 -15.97
N GLY A 33 -18.00 11.01 -16.61
CA GLY A 33 -17.55 11.69 -17.83
C GLY A 33 -17.20 13.15 -17.54
N PHE A 34 -17.48 14.06 -18.47
CA PHE A 34 -17.05 15.47 -18.36
C PHE A 34 -17.98 16.38 -17.56
N ARG A 35 -19.28 16.09 -17.48
CA ARG A 35 -20.28 17.02 -16.93
C ARG A 35 -21.27 16.40 -15.95
N LEU A 36 -21.44 15.08 -15.97
CA LEU A 36 -22.44 14.42 -15.14
C LEU A 36 -21.84 14.06 -13.78
N ARG A 37 -22.69 13.94 -12.78
CA ARG A 37 -22.36 13.45 -11.44
C ARG A 37 -23.16 12.18 -11.18
N CYS A 38 -22.60 11.28 -10.39
CA CYS A 38 -23.22 10.00 -10.03
C CYS A 38 -22.79 9.60 -8.62
N LYS A 39 -23.39 8.53 -8.09
CA LYS A 39 -22.84 7.87 -6.92
C LYS A 39 -21.83 6.83 -7.37
N ILE A 40 -20.81 6.61 -6.56
CA ILE A 40 -19.91 5.46 -6.68
C ILE A 40 -19.86 4.73 -5.34
N ARG A 41 -19.75 3.40 -5.39
CA ARG A 41 -19.52 2.59 -4.20
C ARG A 41 -18.31 1.69 -4.35
N TYR A 42 -17.65 1.42 -3.24
CA TYR A 42 -16.40 0.67 -3.14
C TYR A 42 -16.50 -0.41 -2.06
N TRP A 43 -15.98 -1.59 -2.35
CA TRP A 43 -15.84 -2.66 -1.35
C TRP A 43 -14.64 -3.55 -1.66
N MET A 44 -14.21 -4.33 -0.67
CA MET A 44 -13.16 -5.33 -0.81
C MET A 44 -13.77 -6.72 -0.93
N GLU A 45 -13.35 -7.48 -1.92
CA GLU A 45 -13.71 -8.89 -2.05
C GLU A 45 -12.50 -9.77 -1.77
N GLN A 46 -12.72 -10.81 -0.96
CA GLN A 46 -11.77 -11.91 -0.81
C GLN A 46 -12.21 -13.11 -1.67
N ALA A 47 -11.30 -13.63 -2.48
CA ALA A 47 -11.56 -14.84 -3.25
C ALA A 47 -11.72 -16.06 -2.34
N SER A 48 -12.85 -16.76 -2.47
CA SER A 48 -13.16 -17.96 -1.69
C SER A 48 -12.63 -19.27 -2.31
N LYS A 49 -12.30 -19.27 -3.61
CA LYS A 49 -11.89 -20.46 -4.37
C LYS A 49 -10.95 -20.14 -5.54
N GLY A 50 -10.36 -21.19 -6.12
CA GLY A 50 -9.48 -21.11 -7.28
C GLY A 50 -8.05 -20.69 -6.93
N GLN A 51 -7.24 -20.40 -7.95
CA GLN A 51 -5.82 -20.05 -7.79
C GLN A 51 -5.58 -18.78 -6.97
N TYR A 52 -6.59 -17.89 -6.89
CA TYR A 52 -6.54 -16.67 -6.10
C TYR A 52 -7.22 -16.82 -4.72
N LYS A 53 -7.45 -18.04 -4.22
CA LYS A 53 -8.06 -18.23 -2.90
C LYS A 53 -7.32 -17.41 -1.83
N ALA A 54 -8.08 -16.75 -0.96
CA ALA A 54 -7.61 -15.84 0.09
C ALA A 54 -6.93 -14.54 -0.37
N HIS A 55 -6.90 -14.26 -1.69
CA HIS A 55 -6.45 -12.99 -2.25
C HIS A 55 -7.59 -11.96 -2.23
N TRP A 56 -7.22 -10.69 -2.26
CA TRP A 56 -8.10 -9.54 -2.11
C TRP A 56 -8.13 -8.69 -3.37
N ARG A 57 -9.26 -8.05 -3.64
CA ARG A 57 -9.41 -7.04 -4.71
C ARG A 57 -10.42 -5.98 -4.31
N MET A 58 -10.25 -4.78 -4.82
CA MET A 58 -11.26 -3.73 -4.76
C MET A 58 -12.28 -3.93 -5.88
N VAL A 59 -13.54 -3.69 -5.56
CA VAL A 59 -14.61 -3.59 -6.54
C VAL A 59 -15.24 -2.22 -6.45
N THR A 60 -15.51 -1.64 -7.61
CA THR A 60 -16.16 -0.34 -7.73
C THR A 60 -17.42 -0.45 -8.58
N GLN A 61 -18.40 0.40 -8.31
CA GLN A 61 -19.62 0.43 -9.09
C GLN A 61 -20.21 1.84 -9.05
N THR A 62 -20.58 2.38 -10.21
CA THR A 62 -21.22 3.70 -10.33
C THR A 62 -22.70 3.57 -10.61
N THR A 63 -23.50 4.55 -10.23
CA THR A 63 -24.85 4.71 -10.76
C THR A 63 -24.79 5.26 -12.19
N ASN A 64 -25.83 5.02 -12.97
CA ASN A 64 -25.98 5.55 -14.32
C ASN A 64 -26.88 6.79 -14.30
N PRO A 65 -26.32 8.01 -14.31
CA PRO A 65 -27.11 9.24 -14.23
C PRO A 65 -27.94 9.52 -15.49
N LYS A 66 -27.80 8.71 -16.55
CA LYS A 66 -28.58 8.82 -17.79
C LYS A 66 -29.90 8.04 -17.74
N ARG A 67 -30.18 7.31 -16.66
CA ARG A 67 -31.42 6.54 -16.48
C ARG A 67 -32.24 7.16 -15.33
N PRO A 68 -33.57 7.14 -15.42
CA PRO A 68 -34.42 7.60 -14.31
C PRO A 68 -34.26 6.68 -13.10
N GLY A 69 -34.22 7.27 -11.91
CA GLY A 69 -34.01 6.56 -10.63
C GLY A 69 -32.55 6.19 -10.37
N GLU A 70 -32.30 5.52 -9.24
CA GLU A 70 -30.96 5.08 -8.85
C GLU A 70 -30.65 3.70 -9.45
N VAL A 71 -30.04 3.70 -10.65
CA VAL A 71 -29.68 2.46 -11.36
C VAL A 71 -28.18 2.24 -11.32
N TRP A 72 -27.71 1.22 -10.60
CA TRP A 72 -26.30 0.83 -10.55
C TRP A 72 -25.85 0.15 -11.86
N ASN A 73 -24.68 0.55 -12.39
CA ASN A 73 -24.01 -0.12 -13.51
C ASN A 73 -23.46 -1.49 -13.10
N LYS A 74 -22.89 -2.27 -14.03
CA LYS A 74 -22.19 -3.53 -13.66
C LYS A 74 -20.98 -3.23 -12.76
N PRO A 75 -20.73 -4.01 -11.69
CA PRO A 75 -19.51 -3.90 -10.90
C PRO A 75 -18.24 -4.07 -11.73
N LYS A 76 -17.21 -3.29 -11.42
CA LYS A 76 -15.87 -3.37 -11.99
C LYS A 76 -14.88 -3.76 -10.90
N ALA A 77 -14.28 -4.94 -11.03
CA ALA A 77 -13.31 -5.45 -10.09
C ALA A 77 -11.87 -5.19 -10.56
N SER A 78 -10.96 -4.88 -9.63
CA SER A 78 -9.52 -4.87 -9.88
C SER A 78 -8.97 -6.30 -9.99
N GLN A 79 -7.68 -6.42 -10.28
CA GLN A 79 -6.97 -7.68 -10.14
C GLN A 79 -6.85 -8.08 -8.67
N TYR A 80 -6.73 -9.39 -8.43
CA TYR A 80 -6.44 -9.93 -7.11
C TYR A 80 -4.99 -9.66 -6.72
N THR A 81 -4.78 -9.34 -5.44
CA THR A 81 -3.46 -9.21 -4.80
C THR A 81 -3.43 -10.01 -3.50
N GLY A 82 -2.24 -10.27 -2.95
CA GLY A 82 -2.07 -11.12 -1.77
C GLY A 82 -2.89 -10.63 -0.57
N TYR A 83 -2.80 -9.32 -0.29
CA TYR A 83 -3.63 -8.64 0.69
C TYR A 83 -3.80 -7.17 0.32
N ALA A 84 -4.97 -6.60 0.61
CA ALA A 84 -5.24 -5.19 0.42
C ALA A 84 -6.31 -4.70 1.39
N VAL A 85 -6.27 -3.41 1.67
CA VAL A 85 -7.28 -2.67 2.42
C VAL A 85 -7.87 -1.57 1.55
N LEU A 86 -9.14 -1.25 1.78
CA LEU A 86 -9.78 -0.06 1.21
C LEU A 86 -9.35 1.16 2.03
N VAL A 87 -8.98 2.24 1.35
CA VAL A 87 -8.45 3.45 2.00
C VAL A 87 -9.05 4.71 1.41
N GLN A 88 -9.05 5.77 2.21
CA GLN A 88 -9.27 7.16 1.78
C GLN A 88 -7.96 7.94 1.89
N TYR A 89 -7.65 8.72 0.87
CA TYR A 89 -6.49 9.61 0.82
C TYR A 89 -6.87 11.05 1.19
N GLU A 90 -5.86 11.90 1.44
CA GLU A 90 -6.04 13.32 1.80
C GLU A 90 -6.91 14.11 0.81
N ASN A 91 -6.85 13.78 -0.49
CA ASN A 91 -7.65 14.45 -1.51
C ASN A 91 -9.07 13.85 -1.70
N ASP A 92 -9.58 13.13 -0.71
CA ASP A 92 -10.85 12.38 -0.73
C ASP A 92 -10.93 11.23 -1.74
N HIS A 93 -9.85 10.91 -2.44
CA HIS A 93 -9.81 9.75 -3.30
C HIS A 93 -9.98 8.48 -2.48
N VAL A 94 -10.84 7.56 -2.95
CA VAL A 94 -10.99 6.22 -2.38
C VAL A 94 -10.31 5.21 -3.29
N GLY A 95 -9.44 4.39 -2.73
CA GLY A 95 -8.69 3.38 -3.46
C GLY A 95 -8.35 2.18 -2.59
N GLN A 96 -7.47 1.32 -3.10
CA GLN A 96 -6.91 0.22 -2.33
C GLN A 96 -5.40 0.40 -2.17
N VAL A 97 -4.89 0.00 -1.00
CA VAL A 97 -3.46 -0.17 -0.74
C VAL A 97 -3.23 -1.60 -0.31
N GLY A 98 -2.20 -2.25 -0.83
CA GLY A 98 -1.96 -3.66 -0.58
C GLY A 98 -0.58 -4.14 -1.01
N VAL A 99 -0.32 -5.40 -0.69
CA VAL A 99 0.94 -6.09 -0.96
C VAL A 99 0.66 -7.37 -1.76
N SER A 100 1.51 -7.64 -2.74
CA SER A 100 1.42 -8.85 -3.57
C SER A 100 2.26 -9.99 -2.98
N LEU A 101 1.98 -11.24 -3.37
CA LEU A 101 2.83 -12.38 -2.99
C LEU A 101 4.21 -12.34 -3.67
N TYR A 102 4.34 -11.56 -4.73
CA TYR A 102 5.58 -11.34 -5.49
C TYR A 102 6.18 -9.97 -5.20
N MET A 103 5.83 -9.38 -4.04
CA MET A 103 6.27 -8.05 -3.64
C MET A 103 7.79 -7.94 -3.68
N TRP A 104 8.29 -6.96 -4.42
CA TRP A 104 9.70 -6.59 -4.41
C TRP A 104 9.98 -5.61 -3.27
N THR A 105 11.26 -5.34 -3.03
CA THR A 105 11.69 -4.48 -1.93
C THR A 105 11.22 -3.03 -2.12
N ASP A 106 11.09 -2.57 -3.36
CA ASP A 106 10.54 -1.25 -3.70
C ASP A 106 9.02 -1.18 -3.49
N ASP A 107 8.28 -2.24 -3.84
CA ASP A 107 6.85 -2.36 -3.54
C ASP A 107 6.58 -2.24 -2.02
N TRP A 108 7.42 -2.85 -1.19
CA TRP A 108 7.34 -2.75 0.27
C TRP A 108 7.54 -1.31 0.75
N MET A 109 8.60 -0.64 0.29
CA MET A 109 8.87 0.74 0.67
C MET A 109 7.75 1.68 0.20
N ARG A 110 7.23 1.48 -1.02
CA ARG A 110 6.07 2.23 -1.55
C ARG A 110 4.81 2.01 -0.73
N PHE A 111 4.53 0.76 -0.34
CA PHE A 111 3.41 0.43 0.52
C PHE A 111 3.50 1.18 1.85
N TYR A 112 4.67 1.15 2.51
CA TYR A 112 4.88 1.84 3.77
C TYR A 112 4.70 3.36 3.62
N LEU A 113 5.29 3.93 2.56
CA LEU A 113 5.24 5.36 2.25
C LEU A 113 3.85 5.88 1.85
N THR A 114 2.86 5.01 1.65
CA THR A 114 1.47 5.46 1.55
C THR A 114 0.95 6.07 2.86
N GLY A 115 1.62 5.83 3.99
CA GLY A 115 1.15 6.22 5.31
C GLY A 115 0.07 5.29 5.88
N VAL A 116 -0.29 4.21 5.18
CA VAL A 116 -1.33 3.27 5.65
C VAL A 116 -0.91 2.51 6.92
N TRP A 117 0.38 2.26 7.10
CA TRP A 117 0.91 1.39 8.16
C TRP A 117 0.45 1.73 9.60
N PRO A 118 0.56 2.99 10.07
CA PRO A 118 0.06 3.38 11.39
C PRO A 118 -1.46 3.25 11.52
N LEU A 119 -2.22 3.32 10.43
CA LEU A 119 -3.68 3.26 10.42
C LEU A 119 -4.23 1.82 10.42
N MET A 120 -3.36 0.83 10.21
CA MET A 120 -3.73 -0.57 10.25
C MET A 120 -3.90 -1.07 11.70
N ASN A 121 -4.67 -2.13 11.90
CA ASN A 121 -4.67 -2.85 13.17
C ASN A 121 -3.65 -4.01 13.15
N ASP A 122 -3.45 -4.65 14.29
CA ASP A 122 -2.49 -5.75 14.45
C ASP A 122 -2.74 -6.94 13.51
N ALA A 123 -4.00 -7.31 13.28
CA ALA A 123 -4.33 -8.43 12.39
C ALA A 123 -3.97 -8.10 10.93
N GLU A 124 -4.21 -6.86 10.50
CA GLU A 124 -3.89 -6.38 9.17
C GLU A 124 -2.36 -6.28 8.97
N ARG A 125 -1.64 -5.69 9.94
CA ARG A 125 -0.16 -5.64 9.92
C ARG A 125 0.45 -7.04 9.95
N GLY A 126 -0.06 -7.93 10.78
CA GLY A 126 0.37 -9.33 10.84
C GLY A 126 0.17 -10.05 9.50
N ARG A 127 -0.91 -9.74 8.76
CA ARG A 127 -1.14 -10.30 7.42
C ARG A 127 -0.13 -9.77 6.39
N VAL A 128 0.18 -8.47 6.43
CA VAL A 128 1.22 -7.88 5.59
C VAL A 128 2.59 -8.48 5.90
N ALA A 129 2.96 -8.59 7.17
CA ALA A 129 4.20 -9.19 7.62
C ALA A 129 4.32 -10.66 7.18
N PHE A 130 3.23 -11.43 7.25
CA PHE A 130 3.20 -12.79 6.73
C PHE A 130 3.49 -12.84 5.22
N ILE A 131 2.89 -11.96 4.43
CA ILE A 131 3.13 -11.88 2.97
C ILE A 131 4.56 -11.44 2.68
N GLN A 132 5.07 -10.44 3.38
CA GLN A 132 6.46 -10.02 3.29
C GLN A 132 7.41 -11.19 3.56
N SER A 133 7.16 -12.02 4.58
CA SER A 133 7.97 -13.20 4.89
C SER A 133 7.96 -14.26 3.76
N LEU A 134 6.89 -14.32 2.97
CA LEU A 134 6.81 -15.20 1.80
C LEU A 134 7.65 -14.63 0.65
N ALA A 135 7.53 -13.33 0.39
CA ALA A 135 8.31 -12.63 -0.63
C ALA A 135 9.82 -12.70 -0.34
N GLU A 136 10.21 -12.52 0.92
CA GLU A 136 11.60 -12.65 1.38
C GLU A 136 12.16 -14.04 1.12
N ARG A 137 11.39 -15.09 1.44
CA ARG A 137 11.80 -16.48 1.13
C ARG A 137 11.96 -16.74 -0.36
N GLY A 138 11.15 -16.08 -1.19
CA GLY A 138 11.19 -16.21 -2.65
C GLY A 138 12.35 -15.47 -3.31
N SER A 139 12.90 -14.43 -2.66
CA SER A 139 13.98 -13.59 -3.23
C SER A 139 14.98 -13.15 -2.15
N LYS A 140 15.56 -14.10 -1.44
CA LYS A 140 16.42 -13.84 -0.26
C LYS A 140 17.53 -12.83 -0.52
N ASP A 141 18.21 -12.92 -1.66
CA ASP A 141 19.35 -12.05 -1.97
C ASP A 141 18.93 -10.59 -2.19
N SER A 142 17.77 -10.36 -2.83
CA SER A 142 17.20 -9.02 -3.02
C SER A 142 16.81 -8.39 -1.68
N TRP A 143 16.21 -9.18 -0.79
CA TRP A 143 15.82 -8.71 0.54
C TRP A 143 17.01 -8.49 1.48
N ALA A 144 18.05 -9.31 1.38
CA ALA A 144 19.31 -9.09 2.09
C ALA A 144 19.99 -7.79 1.61
N THR A 145 20.00 -7.55 0.29
CA THR A 145 20.48 -6.30 -0.31
C THR A 145 19.70 -5.11 0.21
N TRP A 146 18.36 -5.17 0.21
CA TRP A 146 17.51 -4.11 0.74
C TRP A 146 17.79 -3.86 2.22
N SER A 147 17.96 -4.91 3.03
CA SER A 147 18.27 -4.77 4.45
C SER A 147 19.60 -4.04 4.67
N ALA A 148 20.63 -4.38 3.89
CA ALA A 148 21.92 -3.69 3.94
C ALA A 148 21.80 -2.22 3.49
N LEU A 149 21.03 -1.96 2.43
CA LEU A 149 20.72 -0.62 1.93
C LEU A 149 20.07 0.23 3.03
N VAL A 150 18.94 -0.20 3.61
CA VAL A 150 18.22 0.61 4.60
C VAL A 150 19.01 0.79 5.90
N GLN A 151 19.80 -0.20 6.32
CA GLN A 151 20.66 -0.09 7.52
C GLN A 151 21.83 0.87 7.33
N SER A 152 22.25 1.09 6.10
CA SER A 152 23.34 2.03 5.79
C SER A 152 22.91 3.50 5.79
N LEU A 153 21.60 3.76 5.68
CA LEU A 153 21.06 5.09 5.53
C LEU A 153 20.88 5.76 6.90
N PRO A 154 21.28 7.03 7.05
CA PRO A 154 21.05 7.76 8.29
C PRO A 154 19.55 8.01 8.48
N THR A 155 19.14 8.01 9.74
CA THR A 155 17.75 8.30 10.13
C THR A 155 17.48 9.79 10.33
N THR A 156 18.53 10.62 10.42
CA THR A 156 18.44 12.02 10.89
C THR A 156 19.24 13.04 10.08
N GLU A 157 20.09 12.61 9.15
CA GLU A 157 20.95 13.50 8.36
C GLU A 157 20.57 13.48 6.88
N GLU A 158 20.75 14.61 6.20
CA GLU A 158 20.68 14.68 4.74
C GLU A 158 21.89 13.96 4.14
N LEU A 159 21.65 12.75 3.62
CA LEU A 159 22.62 12.04 2.81
C LEU A 159 22.32 12.31 1.34
N SER A 160 23.34 12.71 0.56
CA SER A 160 23.21 12.78 -0.89
C SER A 160 23.51 11.42 -1.53
N TYR A 161 22.94 11.18 -2.71
CA TYR A 161 23.22 9.96 -3.48
C TYR A 161 24.72 9.75 -3.71
N GLU A 162 25.47 10.82 -3.98
CA GLU A 162 26.90 10.71 -4.31
C GLU A 162 27.76 10.38 -3.09
N SER A 163 27.47 11.01 -1.95
CA SER A 163 28.12 10.68 -0.68
C SER A 163 27.75 9.27 -0.19
N TRP A 164 26.60 8.75 -0.63
CA TRP A 164 26.19 7.38 -0.33
C TRP A 164 26.91 6.35 -1.21
N LEU A 165 27.13 6.64 -2.50
CA LEU A 165 27.91 5.79 -3.41
C LEU A 165 29.35 5.59 -2.92
N GLU A 166 29.96 6.60 -2.30
CA GLU A 166 31.30 6.50 -1.69
C GLU A 166 31.38 5.45 -0.56
N ARG A 167 30.25 5.02 0.00
CA ARG A 167 30.18 3.95 1.01
C ARG A 167 30.32 2.54 0.41
N GLY A 168 30.35 2.42 -0.93
CA GLY A 168 30.63 1.16 -1.62
C GLY A 168 29.53 0.10 -1.52
N ILE A 169 28.26 0.53 -1.35
CA ILE A 169 27.13 -0.39 -1.21
C ILE A 169 26.66 -0.82 -2.59
N VAL A 170 26.51 -2.13 -2.76
CA VAL A 170 26.13 -2.76 -4.02
C VAL A 170 24.98 -3.74 -3.82
N ASP A 171 24.20 -3.95 -4.88
CA ASP A 171 23.19 -4.99 -4.95
C ASP A 171 23.81 -6.39 -5.03
N HIS A 172 22.98 -7.44 -5.02
CA HIS A 172 23.45 -8.82 -5.13
C HIS A 172 24.12 -9.15 -6.47
N TYR A 173 24.07 -8.25 -7.46
CA TYR A 173 24.83 -8.33 -8.71
C TYR A 173 26.13 -7.51 -8.69
N GLY A 174 26.47 -6.89 -7.57
CA GLY A 174 27.65 -6.03 -7.43
C GLY A 174 27.49 -4.65 -8.08
N ARG A 175 26.25 -4.21 -8.35
CA ARG A 175 25.97 -2.91 -8.96
C ARG A 175 25.56 -1.90 -7.89
N PRO A 176 25.98 -0.64 -7.98
CA PRO A 176 25.43 0.39 -7.11
C PRO A 176 23.92 0.55 -7.37
N PRO A 177 23.09 0.65 -6.32
CA PRO A 177 21.69 1.03 -6.44
C PRO A 177 21.53 2.35 -7.17
N SER A 178 20.45 2.47 -7.94
CA SER A 178 20.10 3.70 -8.67
C SER A 178 19.70 4.82 -7.71
N GLU A 179 19.81 6.07 -8.17
CA GLU A 179 19.33 7.25 -7.44
C GLU A 179 17.86 7.15 -7.03
N ARG A 180 17.04 6.46 -7.83
CA ARG A 180 15.64 6.18 -7.52
C ARG A 180 15.49 5.22 -6.34
N GLU A 181 16.28 4.15 -6.30
CA GLU A 181 16.28 3.20 -5.18
C GLU A 181 16.80 3.86 -3.90
N PHE A 182 17.84 4.67 -4.02
CA PHE A 182 18.36 5.51 -2.94
C PHE A 182 17.28 6.44 -2.38
N SER A 183 16.66 7.26 -3.24
CA SER A 183 15.63 8.22 -2.83
C SER A 183 14.43 7.53 -2.15
N LEU A 184 14.01 6.37 -2.67
CA LEU A 184 12.91 5.61 -2.10
C LEU A 184 13.27 5.03 -0.73
N ALA A 185 14.47 4.47 -0.58
CA ALA A 185 14.95 3.93 0.68
C ALA A 185 15.19 5.01 1.74
N LEU A 186 15.72 6.17 1.33
CA LEU A 186 15.91 7.32 2.22
C LEU A 186 14.57 7.83 2.75
N ALA A 187 13.59 8.03 1.85
CA ALA A 187 12.24 8.43 2.26
C ALA A 187 11.61 7.39 3.22
N TYR A 188 11.77 6.10 2.94
CA TYR A 188 11.27 5.02 3.80
C TYR A 188 11.87 5.09 5.20
N VAL A 189 13.19 5.24 5.31
CA VAL A 189 13.90 5.33 6.61
C VAL A 189 13.51 6.61 7.36
N GLN A 190 13.44 7.76 6.67
CA GLN A 190 13.02 9.04 7.25
C GLN A 190 11.56 9.02 7.73
N ALA A 191 10.69 8.23 7.09
CA ALA A 191 9.32 7.99 7.53
C ALA A 191 9.22 7.00 8.71
N GLY A 192 10.34 6.60 9.31
CA GLY A 192 10.38 5.65 10.43
C GLY A 192 10.16 4.21 10.01
N GLY A 193 10.39 3.88 8.73
CA GLY A 193 10.29 2.53 8.20
C GLY A 193 11.19 1.55 8.96
N PRO A 194 10.72 0.34 9.29
CA PRO A 194 11.54 -0.65 10.00
C PRO A 194 12.75 -1.07 9.17
N VAL A 195 13.96 -0.93 9.74
CA VAL A 195 15.24 -1.31 9.13
C VAL A 195 15.61 -2.78 9.33
N SER A 196 14.79 -3.50 10.10
CA SER A 196 14.84 -4.97 10.27
C SER A 196 13.42 -5.51 10.28
N LEU A 197 13.18 -6.53 9.45
CA LEU A 197 11.88 -7.19 9.32
C LEU A 197 11.89 -8.57 10.00
N SER A 198 12.46 -8.64 11.20
CA SER A 198 12.57 -9.89 11.98
C SER A 198 11.69 -9.90 13.24
N GLY A 199 11.31 -11.08 13.71
CA GLY A 199 10.50 -11.23 14.93
C GLY A 199 9.09 -10.60 14.82
N LYS A 200 8.70 -9.80 15.82
CA LYS A 200 7.41 -9.10 15.89
C LYS A 200 7.51 -7.61 15.51
N TRP A 201 8.39 -7.26 14.57
CA TRP A 201 8.59 -5.88 14.08
C TRP A 201 7.29 -5.18 13.62
N TRP A 202 6.27 -5.97 13.27
CA TRP A 202 4.99 -5.48 12.79
C TRP A 202 4.01 -5.04 13.89
N GLN A 203 4.33 -5.31 15.16
CA GLN A 203 3.59 -4.75 16.28
C GLN A 203 4.07 -3.32 16.51
N LEU A 204 3.15 -2.36 16.57
CA LEU A 204 3.49 -1.05 17.09
C LEU A 204 3.59 -1.17 18.61
N ASP A 205 4.60 -0.55 19.23
CA ASP A 205 4.62 -0.41 20.68
C ASP A 205 3.30 0.24 21.11
N SER A 206 2.60 -0.40 22.04
CA SER A 206 1.23 -0.10 22.50
C SER A 206 1.01 1.32 23.05
N ALA A 207 2.01 2.20 22.98
CA ALA A 207 1.94 3.59 23.41
C ALA A 207 1.49 4.58 22.32
N ALA A 208 1.39 4.15 21.05
CA ALA A 208 1.14 5.06 19.92
C ALA A 208 -0.25 4.91 19.25
N VAL A 209 -1.13 4.06 19.76
CA VAL A 209 -2.53 4.04 19.28
C VAL A 209 -3.27 5.15 20.01
N VAL A 210 -3.32 6.33 19.39
CA VAL A 210 -4.35 7.31 19.72
C VAL A 210 -5.67 6.67 19.28
N ASP A 211 -6.47 6.24 20.24
CA ASP A 211 -7.88 5.94 20.02
C ASP A 211 -8.50 7.20 19.40
N LEU A 212 -8.84 7.10 18.13
CA LEU A 212 -9.74 8.05 17.48
C LEU A 212 -11.10 7.36 17.45
N ASP A 213 -11.81 7.50 18.57
CA ASP A 213 -13.27 7.37 18.64
C ASP A 213 -13.95 8.33 17.65
#